data_AF-A0A7W1FGL1-F1
#
_entry.id   AF-A0A7W1FGL1-F1
#
_cell.length_a   1.000
_cell.length_b   1.000
_cell.length_c   1.000
_cell.angle_alpha   90.00
_cell.angle_beta   90.00
_cell.angle_gamma   90.00
#
_symmetry.space_group_name_H-M   'P 1'
#
loop_
_entity.id
_entity.type
_entity.pdbx_description
1 polymer ?
#
loop_
_entity_poly.entity_id
_entity_poly.type
_entity_poly.pdbx_seq_one_letter_code
_entity_poly.pdbx_strand_id
1 'polypeptide(L)'
;AYEFDLIEGETTQIDCANLISEVAKDVLMKVSIGAISAKFNNAVADLILRLALKFRERENLNCVALSGGCFQNVALLKASVWRLRKNNFEVFSHRQVPPNDGGIALGQAVVASLQTLK
;
A
#
# COMPACT_ATOMS: atom_id res chain seq x y z
N ALA A 1 4.32 9.28 -11.85
CA ALA A 1 5.02 8.21 -11.11
C ALA A 1 5.32 7.09 -12.09
N TYR A 2 5.94 5.98 -11.68
CA TYR A 2 5.86 4.77 -12.50
C TYR A 2 4.44 4.19 -12.39
N GLU A 3 4.06 3.30 -13.30
CA GLU A 3 2.76 2.65 -13.29
C GLU A 3 2.87 1.15 -13.05
N PHE A 4 1.94 0.63 -12.25
CA PHE A 4 1.75 -0.81 -12.07
C PHE A 4 0.63 -1.28 -12.98
N ASP A 5 0.92 -2.34 -13.74
CA ASP A 5 -0.08 -3.02 -14.54
C ASP A 5 -0.87 -3.97 -13.65
N LEU A 6 -2.17 -4.11 -13.93
CA LEU A 6 -3.05 -5.01 -13.21
C LEU A 6 -3.53 -6.10 -14.16
N ILE A 7 -3.39 -7.34 -13.74
CA ILE A 7 -3.92 -8.51 -14.44
C ILE A 7 -5.17 -8.94 -13.69
N GLU A 8 -6.31 -8.88 -14.36
CA GLU A 8 -7.60 -9.25 -13.80
C GLU A 8 -7.84 -10.76 -13.88
N GLY A 9 -8.41 -11.32 -12.81
CA GLY A 9 -8.72 -12.73 -12.66
C GLY A 9 -9.56 -12.96 -11.40
N GLU A 10 -9.59 -14.18 -10.88
CA GLU A 10 -10.21 -14.48 -9.58
C GLU A 10 -9.63 -13.60 -8.46
N THR A 11 -8.33 -13.34 -8.53
CA THR A 11 -7.64 -12.32 -7.74
C THR A 11 -6.98 -11.32 -8.67
N THR A 12 -6.93 -10.05 -8.26
CA THR A 12 -6.17 -9.03 -9.00
C THR A 12 -4.68 -9.22 -8.74
N GLN A 13 -3.93 -9.48 -9.79
CA GLN A 13 -2.47 -9.59 -9.74
C GLN A 13 -1.83 -8.28 -10.18
N ILE A 14 -0.69 -7.95 -9.58
CA ILE A 14 0.09 -6.76 -9.90
C ILE A 14 1.29 -7.18 -10.73
N ASP A 15 1.35 -6.73 -11.98
CA ASP A 15 2.52 -6.91 -12.83
C ASP A 15 3.47 -5.73 -12.68
N CYS A 16 4.73 -6.06 -12.38
CA CYS A 16 5.80 -5.11 -12.13
C CYS A 16 6.78 -5.00 -13.31
N ALA A 17 6.63 -5.79 -14.37
CA ALA A 17 7.58 -5.86 -15.47
C ALA A 17 7.79 -4.50 -16.13
N ASN A 18 6.71 -3.78 -16.43
CA ASN A 18 6.78 -2.46 -17.03
C ASN A 18 7.44 -1.45 -16.08
N LEU A 19 6.99 -1.40 -14.81
CA LEU A 19 7.58 -0.53 -13.80
C LEU A 19 9.09 -0.75 -13.65
N ILE A 20 9.54 -2.02 -13.59
CA ILE A 20 10.95 -2.36 -13.46
C ILE A 20 11.72 -1.90 -14.71
N SER A 21 11.15 -2.07 -15.90
CA SER A 21 11.72 -1.56 -17.15
C SER A 21 11.89 -0.04 -17.11
N GLU A 22 10.89 0.70 -16.63
CA GLU A 22 10.96 2.16 -16.49
C GLU A 22 12.00 2.60 -15.46
N VAL A 23 12.08 1.92 -14.32
CA VAL A 23 13.12 2.18 -13.30
C VAL A 23 14.51 1.94 -13.91
N ALA A 24 14.71 0.83 -14.61
CA ALA A 24 15.99 0.52 -15.25
C ALA A 24 16.37 1.57 -16.31
N LYS A 25 15.41 2.03 -17.12
CA LYS A 25 15.61 3.13 -18.08
C LYS A 25 16.07 4.41 -17.38
N ASP A 26 15.41 4.82 -16.29
CA ASP A 26 15.80 6.01 -15.52
C ASP A 26 17.21 5.89 -14.94
N VAL A 27 17.59 4.70 -14.45
CA VAL A 27 18.97 4.42 -13.99
C VAL A 27 19.97 4.58 -15.12
N LEU A 28 19.71 3.99 -16.30
CA LEU A 28 20.58 4.10 -17.47
C LEU A 28 20.70 5.54 -17.98
N MET A 29 19.62 6.33 -17.87
CA MET A 29 19.60 7.76 -18.19
C MET A 29 20.23 8.65 -17.11
N LYS A 30 20.78 8.06 -16.03
CA LYS A 30 21.40 8.77 -14.90
C LYS A 30 20.45 9.78 -14.23
N VAL A 31 19.15 9.48 -14.21
CA VAL A 31 18.18 10.23 -13.40
C VAL A 31 18.62 10.15 -11.94
N SER A 32 18.46 11.24 -11.19
CA SER A 32 18.88 11.27 -9.78
C SER A 32 18.19 10.16 -8.97
N ILE A 33 18.94 9.51 -8.07
CA ILE A 33 18.44 8.42 -7.22
C ILE A 33 17.23 8.89 -6.39
N GLY A 34 17.27 10.13 -5.90
CA GLY A 34 16.16 10.73 -5.17
C GLY A 34 14.87 10.81 -6.00
N ALA A 35 14.97 11.19 -7.27
CA ALA A 35 13.82 11.24 -8.17
C ALA A 35 13.28 9.83 -8.49
N ILE A 36 14.15 8.85 -8.75
CA ILE A 36 13.75 7.45 -8.98
C ILE A 36 13.02 6.90 -7.76
N SER A 37 13.58 7.09 -6.56
CA SER A 37 12.98 6.66 -5.30
C SER A 37 11.61 7.32 -5.06
N ALA A 38 11.50 8.62 -5.31
CA ALA A 38 10.24 9.34 -5.18
C ALA A 38 9.19 8.85 -6.19
N LYS A 39 9.57 8.60 -7.46
CA LYS A 39 8.68 8.04 -8.48
C LYS A 39 8.16 6.66 -8.06
N PHE A 40 9.03 5.81 -7.51
CA PHE A 40 8.65 4.47 -7.03
C PHE A 40 7.70 4.52 -5.83
N ASN A 41 8.04 5.27 -4.77
CA ASN A 41 7.16 5.37 -3.60
C ASN A 41 5.79 5.94 -3.96
N ASN A 42 5.74 6.92 -4.87
CA ASN A 42 4.48 7.46 -5.38
C ASN A 42 3.69 6.41 -6.18
N ALA A 43 4.35 5.61 -7.03
CA ALA A 43 3.72 4.55 -7.80
C ALA A 43 3.02 3.53 -6.88
N VAL A 44 3.68 3.12 -5.79
CA VAL A 44 3.10 2.19 -4.81
C VAL A 44 1.91 2.84 -4.09
N ALA A 45 2.01 4.11 -3.72
CA ALA A 45 0.91 4.85 -3.09
C ALA A 45 -0.30 5.02 -4.04
N ASP A 46 -0.05 5.25 -5.33
CA ASP A 46 -1.07 5.34 -6.38
C ASP A 46 -1.74 3.96 -6.60
N LEU A 47 -0.97 2.87 -6.61
CA LEU A 47 -1.48 1.51 -6.68
C LEU A 47 -2.40 1.18 -5.49
N ILE A 48 -1.99 1.52 -4.26
CA ILE A 48 -2.81 1.31 -3.05
C ILE A 48 -4.16 2.03 -3.19
N LEU A 49 -4.15 3.29 -3.64
CA LEU A 49 -5.39 4.06 -3.87
C LEU A 49 -6.26 3.39 -4.93
N ARG A 50 -5.68 2.99 -6.07
CA ARG A 50 -6.40 2.37 -7.19
C ARG A 50 -7.10 1.08 -6.73
N LEU A 51 -6.42 0.24 -5.97
CA LEU A 51 -7.01 -0.99 -5.41
C LEU A 51 -8.09 -0.67 -4.37
N ALA A 52 -7.87 0.29 -3.47
CA ALA A 52 -8.86 0.68 -2.47
C ALA A 52 -10.16 1.21 -3.12
N LEU A 53 -10.06 2.04 -4.16
CA LEU A 53 -11.20 2.53 -4.93
C LEU A 53 -11.98 1.39 -5.56
N LYS A 54 -11.28 0.46 -6.21
CA LYS A 54 -11.88 -0.73 -6.82
C LYS A 54 -12.63 -1.59 -5.80
N PHE A 55 -12.04 -1.86 -4.64
CA PHE A 55 -12.71 -2.64 -3.59
C PHE A 55 -13.88 -1.88 -2.95
N ARG A 56 -13.81 -0.56 -2.84
CA ARG A 56 -14.95 0.25 -2.41
C ARG A 56 -16.13 0.11 -3.35
N GLU A 57 -15.90 0.19 -4.66
CA GLU A 57 -16.97 0.03 -5.66
C GLU A 57 -17.60 -1.35 -5.62
N ARG A 58 -16.81 -2.39 -5.39
CA ARG A 58 -17.28 -3.79 -5.40
C ARG A 58 -17.94 -4.24 -4.07
N GLU A 59 -17.39 -3.79 -2.95
CA GLU A 59 -17.72 -4.31 -1.61
C GLU A 59 -18.36 -3.26 -0.68
N ASN A 60 -18.53 -2.02 -1.15
CA ASN A 60 -19.02 -0.87 -0.37
C ASN A 60 -18.20 -0.58 0.93
N LEU A 61 -16.89 -0.82 0.88
CA LEU A 61 -15.96 -0.58 1.98
C LEU A 61 -15.36 0.84 1.91
N ASN A 62 -15.30 1.56 3.03
CA ASN A 62 -14.69 2.90 3.10
C ASN A 62 -13.53 3.03 4.10
N CYS A 63 -13.20 1.95 4.82
CA CYS A 63 -12.13 1.93 5.80
C CYS A 63 -10.88 1.23 5.22
N VAL A 64 -9.71 1.83 5.41
CA VAL A 64 -8.43 1.24 5.00
C VAL A 64 -7.47 1.26 6.18
N ALA A 65 -6.96 0.08 6.56
CA ALA A 65 -5.92 -0.06 7.57
C ALA A 65 -4.56 -0.34 6.90
N LEU A 66 -3.56 0.51 7.18
CA LEU A 66 -2.19 0.37 6.68
C LEU A 66 -1.31 -0.27 7.77
N SER A 67 -0.82 -1.48 7.50
CA SER A 67 -0.05 -2.33 8.42
C SER A 67 1.05 -3.08 7.66
N GLY A 68 2.02 -3.66 8.37
CA GLY A 68 3.18 -4.33 7.78
C GLY A 68 4.43 -3.43 7.80
N GLY A 69 5.61 -4.06 7.90
CA GLY A 69 6.90 -3.36 8.04
C GLY A 69 7.21 -2.37 6.93
N CYS A 70 6.67 -2.55 5.72
CA CYS A 70 6.81 -1.59 4.61
C CYS A 70 6.31 -0.19 4.96
N PHE A 71 5.29 -0.05 5.82
CA PHE A 71 4.79 1.26 6.25
C PHE A 71 5.61 1.92 7.36
N GLN A 72 6.73 1.31 7.79
CA GLN A 72 7.76 2.05 8.53
C GLN A 72 8.48 3.09 7.64
N ASN A 73 8.41 2.93 6.31
CA ASN A 73 8.80 3.96 5.37
C ASN A 73 7.81 5.13 5.45
N VAL A 74 8.23 6.21 6.12
CA VAL A 74 7.43 7.42 6.35
C VAL A 74 7.02 8.09 5.04
N ALA A 75 7.84 8.04 3.99
CA ALA A 75 7.50 8.64 2.70
C ALA A 75 6.33 7.89 2.05
N LEU A 76 6.39 6.56 2.01
CA LEU A 76 5.30 5.72 1.52
C LEU A 76 4.02 5.91 2.36
N LEU A 77 4.14 5.81 3.69
CA LEU A 77 2.98 5.95 4.59
C LEU A 77 2.28 7.31 4.41
N LYS A 78 3.03 8.42 4.41
CA LYS A 78 2.46 9.76 4.20
C LYS A 78 1.80 9.88 2.82
N ALA A 79 2.47 9.37 1.77
CA ALA A 79 1.96 9.40 0.41
C ALA A 79 0.65 8.62 0.26
N SER A 80 0.54 7.43 0.86
CA SER A 80 -0.67 6.60 0.87
C SER A 80 -1.79 7.23 1.68
N VAL A 81 -1.52 7.67 2.91
CA VAL A 81 -2.53 8.29 3.80
C VAL A 81 -3.11 9.54 3.15
N TRP A 82 -2.28 10.41 2.58
CA TRP A 82 -2.75 11.64 1.92
C TRP A 82 -3.68 11.33 0.76
N ARG A 83 -3.30 10.40 -0.13
CA ARG A 83 -4.10 9.98 -1.29
C ARG A 83 -5.44 9.38 -0.89
N LEU A 84 -5.42 8.45 0.07
CA LEU A 84 -6.62 7.78 0.56
C LEU A 84 -7.59 8.77 1.21
N ARG A 85 -7.09 9.63 2.12
CA ARG A 85 -7.94 10.65 2.78
C ARG A 85 -8.50 11.67 1.79
N LYS A 86 -7.71 12.08 0.79
CA LYS A 86 -8.20 12.96 -0.29
C LYS A 86 -9.35 12.34 -1.09
N ASN A 87 -9.43 11.01 -1.11
CA ASN A 87 -10.51 10.26 -1.76
C ASN A 87 -11.58 9.75 -0.77
N ASN A 88 -11.69 10.40 0.40
CA ASN A 88 -12.71 10.20 1.43
C ASN A 88 -12.68 8.81 2.11
N PHE A 89 -11.55 8.11 2.08
CA PHE A 89 -11.37 6.91 2.91
C PHE A 89 -11.11 7.29 4.37
N GLU A 90 -11.65 6.50 5.29
CA GLU A 90 -11.22 6.49 6.68
C GLU A 90 -9.94 5.64 6.78
N VAL A 91 -8.84 6.25 7.23
CA VAL A 91 -7.51 5.62 7.18
C VAL A 91 -6.95 5.40 8.57
N PHE A 92 -6.64 4.14 8.88
CA PHE A 92 -6.04 3.70 10.13
C PHE A 92 -4.58 3.29 9.91
N SER A 93 -3.73 3.60 10.89
CA SER A 93 -2.33 3.18 10.91
C SER A 93 -1.88 2.92 12.34
N HIS A 94 -0.82 2.14 12.49
CA HIS A 94 -0.22 1.83 13.79
C HIS A 94 0.27 3.07 14.55
N ARG A 95 0.11 3.06 15.88
CA ARG A 95 0.60 4.11 16.79
C ARG A 95 1.14 3.55 18.12
N GLN A 96 0.45 2.57 18.70
CA GLN A 96 0.81 2.00 20.01
C GLN A 96 1.67 0.75 19.92
N VAL A 97 1.52 -0.02 18.84
CA VAL A 97 2.38 -1.16 18.50
C VAL A 97 3.03 -0.88 17.14
N PRO A 98 4.20 -1.45 16.84
CA PRO A 98 4.83 -1.25 15.55
C PRO A 98 4.02 -1.96 14.44
N PRO A 99 4.04 -1.44 13.20
CA PRO A 99 3.38 -2.09 12.06
C PRO A 99 4.10 -3.36 11.58
N ASN A 100 5.31 -3.63 12.09
CA ASN A 100 6.10 -4.82 11.73
C ASN A 100 5.79 -6.00 12.65
N ASP A 101 6.59 -7.05 12.53
CA ASP A 101 6.37 -8.32 13.21
C ASP A 101 6.37 -8.22 14.75
N GLY A 102 6.96 -7.16 15.32
CA GLY A 102 6.86 -6.87 16.75
C GLY A 102 5.43 -6.57 17.23
N GLY A 103 4.50 -6.23 16.32
CA GLY A 103 3.09 -5.97 16.62
C GLY A 103 2.15 -7.15 16.29
N ILE A 104 2.64 -8.23 15.68
CA ILE A 104 1.78 -9.33 15.17
C ILE A 104 1.01 -10.02 16.30
N ALA A 105 1.65 -10.24 17.45
CA ALA A 105 1.04 -10.97 18.58
C ALA A 105 -0.27 -10.31 19.06
N LEU A 106 -0.37 -8.98 19.02
CA LEU A 106 -1.60 -8.26 19.38
C LEU A 106 -2.74 -8.61 18.42
N GLY A 107 -2.49 -8.58 17.11
CA GLY A 107 -3.50 -8.93 16.11
C GLY A 107 -3.96 -10.37 16.24
N GLN A 108 -3.03 -11.29 16.50
CA GLN A 108 -3.34 -12.71 16.74
C GLN A 108 -4.24 -12.89 17.97
N ALA A 109 -3.91 -12.26 19.09
CA ALA A 109 -4.69 -12.36 20.32
C ALA A 109 -6.13 -11.85 20.14
N VAL A 110 -6.32 -10.72 19.45
CA VAL A 110 -7.66 -10.15 19.18
C VAL A 110 -8.47 -11.08 18.26
N VAL A 111 -7.88 -11.58 17.18
CA VAL A 111 -8.56 -12.49 16.25
C VAL A 111 -8.96 -13.80 16.95
N ALA A 112 -8.06 -14.39 17.75
CA ALA A 112 -8.35 -15.59 18.51
C ALA A 112 -9.52 -15.38 19.51
N SER A 113 -9.48 -14.27 20.26
CA SER A 113 -10.56 -13.92 21.19
C SER A 113 -11.92 -13.79 20.48
N LEU A 114 -11.97 -13.16 19.30
CA LEU A 114 -13.20 -13.03 18.52
C LEU A 114 -13.71 -14.36 17.96
N GLN A 115 -12.82 -15.32 17.71
CA GLN A 115 -13.20 -16.66 17.25
C GLN A 115 -13.80 -17.52 18.39
N THR A 116 -13.33 -17.34 19.63
CA THR A 116 -13.83 -18.07 20.80
C THR A 116 -15.15 -17.50 21.36
N LEU A 117 -15.47 -16.24 21.03
CA LEU A 117 -16.74 -15.60 21.44
C LEU A 117 -17.93 -15.95 20.52
N LYS A 118 -17.73 -16.80 19.51
CA LYS A 118 -18.79 -17.39 18.68
C LYS A 118 -19.31 -18.68 19.30
#